data_AF-A0A950ER22-F1
#
_entry.id   AF-A0A950ER22-F1
#
_cell.length_a   1.000
_cell.length_b   1.000
_cell.length_c   1.000
_cell.angle_alpha   90.00
_cell.angle_beta   90.00
_cell.angle_gamma   90.00
#
_symmetry.space_group_name_H-M   'P 1'
#
loop_
_entity.id
_entity.type
_entity.pdbx_description
1 polymer ?
#
loop_
_entity_poly.entity_id
_entity_poly.type
_entity_poly.pdbx_seq_one_letter_code
_entity_poly.pdbx_strand_id
1 'polypeptide(L)'
;MAALDAPLTAEEVRLAESHARVVRWRRWGTYLSQRQWGTVREDYSPDGDAWGFFPFDDAHARAYRWGEDGLLGLSDDHQQLCFALALWNGVDECLKERLFGLSNPQGNHGEDVKECYYYLDNTPTHSYAKALYKYPQLPFPYDRLISVNAARSRIEPEFELVDTGVFDADKYFDVTVEYAKAAVEDICVQIEACNRGPETA
;
A
#
# COMPACT_ATOMS: atom_id res chain seq x y z
N MET A 1 16.21 43.23 -9.59
CA MET A 1 16.47 41.85 -10.03
C MET A 1 17.52 41.24 -9.12
N ALA A 2 17.13 40.74 -7.95
CA ALA A 2 18.02 40.04 -7.04
C ALA A 2 17.35 38.72 -6.65
N ALA A 3 17.56 37.70 -7.47
CA ALA A 3 17.37 36.30 -7.12
C ALA A 3 18.70 35.62 -7.51
N LEU A 4 19.69 35.73 -6.63
CA LEU A 4 20.99 35.08 -6.78
C LEU A 4 21.28 34.33 -5.49
N ASP A 5 21.43 33.01 -5.65
CA ASP A 5 22.10 32.04 -4.79
C ASP A 5 21.56 31.81 -3.37
N ALA A 6 20.33 31.30 -3.26
CA ALA A 6 20.01 30.47 -2.09
C ALA A 6 20.76 29.13 -2.23
N PRO A 7 21.40 28.61 -1.16
CA PRO A 7 22.03 27.30 -1.21
C PRO A 7 20.95 26.23 -1.48
N LEU A 8 21.30 25.25 -2.32
CA LEU A 8 20.41 24.12 -2.62
C LEU A 8 20.04 23.41 -1.33
N THR A 9 18.77 23.02 -1.23
CA THR A 9 18.29 22.10 -0.20
C THR A 9 18.95 20.72 -0.37
N ALA A 10 18.93 19.91 0.70
CA ALA A 10 19.47 18.55 0.63
C ALA A 10 18.84 17.73 -0.51
N GLU A 11 17.53 17.88 -0.73
CA GLU A 11 16.85 17.14 -1.80
C GLU A 11 17.22 17.64 -3.20
N GLU A 12 17.39 18.94 -3.41
CA GLU A 12 17.87 19.48 -4.69
C GLU A 12 19.28 18.99 -5.02
N VAL A 13 20.16 18.85 -4.02
CA VAL A 13 21.48 18.24 -4.19
C VAL A 13 21.34 16.78 -4.62
N ARG A 14 20.54 15.97 -3.92
CA ARG A 14 20.32 14.55 -4.29
C ARG A 14 19.72 14.39 -5.68
N LEU A 15 18.82 15.30 -6.07
CA LEU A 15 18.24 15.33 -7.41
C LEU A 15 19.29 15.66 -8.47
N ALA A 16 20.14 16.65 -8.23
CA ALA A 16 21.24 17.00 -9.12
C ALA A 16 22.22 15.82 -9.28
N GLU A 17 22.60 15.16 -8.18
CA GLU A 17 23.45 13.95 -8.20
C GLU A 17 22.81 12.79 -8.95
N SER A 18 21.50 12.60 -8.79
CA SER A 18 20.71 11.56 -9.49
C SER A 18 20.65 11.84 -10.99
N HIS A 19 20.39 13.09 -11.40
CA HIS A 19 20.35 13.50 -12.80
C HIS A 19 21.71 13.38 -13.48
N ALA A 20 22.78 13.75 -12.76
CA ALA A 20 24.15 13.56 -13.21
C ALA A 20 24.61 12.09 -13.18
N ARG A 21 23.78 11.17 -12.66
CA ARG A 21 24.07 9.73 -12.49
C ARG A 21 25.33 9.45 -11.65
N VAL A 22 25.65 10.36 -10.73
CA VAL A 22 26.79 10.21 -9.80
C VAL A 22 26.39 9.31 -8.63
N VAL A 23 25.18 9.52 -8.10
CA VAL A 23 24.63 8.78 -6.97
C VAL A 23 23.24 8.25 -7.34
N ARG A 24 22.96 6.98 -7.06
CA ARG A 24 21.69 6.33 -7.42
C ARG A 24 20.66 6.44 -6.29
N TRP A 25 20.26 7.64 -5.90
CA TRP A 25 19.33 7.82 -4.79
C TRP A 25 17.99 7.10 -4.96
N ARG A 26 17.51 6.99 -6.20
CA ARG A 26 16.28 6.27 -6.59
C ARG A 26 16.47 4.76 -6.71
N ARG A 27 17.63 4.19 -6.36
CA ARG A 27 17.80 2.74 -6.35
C ARG A 27 16.80 2.08 -5.42
N TRP A 28 16.59 2.64 -4.23
CA TRP A 28 15.62 2.14 -3.26
C TRP A 28 14.41 3.05 -3.20
N GLY A 29 13.20 2.51 -3.14
CA GLY A 29 11.99 3.33 -3.11
C GLY A 29 10.73 2.54 -2.81
N THR A 30 9.63 3.26 -2.62
CA THR A 30 8.30 2.69 -2.37
C THR A 30 7.68 2.20 -3.69
N TYR A 31 8.31 1.19 -4.31
CA TYR A 31 7.94 0.70 -5.65
C TYR A 31 7.01 -0.51 -5.64
N LEU A 32 6.75 -1.10 -4.47
CA LEU A 32 5.79 -2.19 -4.32
C LEU A 32 4.36 -1.67 -4.57
N SER A 33 3.58 -2.44 -5.33
CA SER A 33 2.25 -2.00 -5.78
C SER A 33 1.20 -2.03 -4.67
N GLN A 34 1.41 -2.85 -3.64
CA GLN A 34 0.48 -3.11 -2.52
C GLN A 34 -0.83 -3.77 -2.93
N ARG A 35 -1.03 -4.00 -4.23
CA ARG A 35 -2.21 -4.62 -4.83
C ARG A 35 -1.87 -5.14 -6.24
N GLN A 36 -1.04 -6.17 -6.30
CA GLN A 36 -0.52 -6.72 -7.57
C GLN A 36 -1.47 -7.74 -8.23
N TRP A 37 -2.42 -8.27 -7.48
CA TRP A 37 -3.42 -9.24 -7.95
C TRP A 37 -4.45 -8.59 -8.88
N GLY A 38 -5.15 -9.40 -9.68
CA GLY A 38 -6.17 -8.93 -10.62
C GLY A 38 -5.65 -8.08 -11.79
N THR A 39 -4.36 -8.21 -12.15
CA THR A 39 -3.74 -7.41 -13.21
C THR A 39 -3.54 -8.19 -14.51
N VAL A 40 -3.65 -7.50 -15.64
CA VAL A 40 -3.43 -8.09 -16.99
C VAL A 40 -2.04 -8.70 -17.19
N ARG A 41 -1.04 -8.32 -16.37
CA ARG A 41 0.31 -8.89 -16.44
C ARG A 41 0.35 -10.29 -15.84
N GLU A 42 -0.49 -10.54 -14.84
CA GLU A 42 -0.55 -11.78 -14.10
C GLU A 42 -1.64 -12.75 -14.62
N ASP A 43 -2.33 -12.35 -15.69
CA ASP A 43 -3.38 -13.09 -16.35
C ASP A 43 -2.82 -14.15 -17.31
N TYR A 44 -3.16 -15.40 -17.05
CA TYR A 44 -2.89 -16.53 -17.93
C TYR A 44 -4.17 -17.33 -18.24
N SER A 45 -5.34 -16.70 -18.04
CA SER A 45 -6.62 -17.27 -18.42
C SER A 45 -6.73 -17.43 -19.94
N PRO A 46 -7.51 -18.42 -20.43
CA PRO A 46 -7.72 -18.62 -21.86
C PRO A 46 -8.57 -17.52 -22.52
N ASP A 47 -9.31 -16.75 -21.73
CA ASP A 47 -10.32 -15.78 -22.16
C ASP A 47 -9.98 -14.32 -21.80
N GLY A 48 -8.89 -14.07 -21.08
CA GLY A 48 -8.43 -12.73 -20.72
C GLY A 48 -9.12 -12.14 -19.48
N ASP A 49 -9.67 -12.99 -18.61
CA ASP A 49 -10.27 -12.58 -17.33
C ASP A 49 -9.20 -12.44 -16.23
N ALA A 50 -8.44 -11.34 -16.29
CA ALA A 50 -7.40 -11.04 -15.30
C ALA A 50 -7.93 -10.98 -13.85
N TRP A 51 -9.16 -10.50 -13.66
CA TRP A 51 -9.75 -10.35 -12.34
C TRP A 51 -10.17 -11.68 -11.73
N GLY A 52 -10.77 -12.57 -12.53
CA GLY A 52 -11.16 -13.91 -12.09
C GLY A 52 -9.99 -14.91 -12.04
N PHE A 53 -8.94 -14.70 -12.84
CA PHE A 53 -7.80 -15.60 -12.91
C PHE A 53 -6.83 -15.50 -11.73
N PHE A 54 -6.64 -14.30 -11.20
CA PHE A 54 -5.78 -14.08 -10.04
C PHE A 54 -6.49 -13.16 -9.04
N PRO A 55 -7.50 -13.70 -8.33
CA PRO A 55 -8.26 -12.95 -7.34
C PRO A 55 -7.42 -12.67 -6.09
N PHE A 56 -7.96 -11.83 -5.20
CA PHE A 56 -7.35 -11.53 -3.90
C PHE A 56 -7.02 -12.78 -3.09
N ASP A 57 -7.93 -13.77 -3.04
CA ASP A 57 -7.74 -14.98 -2.23
C ASP A 57 -6.48 -15.77 -2.64
N ASP A 58 -6.15 -15.76 -3.93
CA ASP A 58 -4.93 -16.38 -4.45
C ASP A 58 -3.67 -15.55 -4.16
N ALA A 59 -3.81 -14.23 -3.97
CA ALA A 59 -2.70 -13.28 -3.80
C ALA A 59 -1.76 -13.67 -2.65
N HIS A 60 -2.31 -14.28 -1.61
CA HIS A 60 -1.58 -14.71 -0.41
C HIS A 60 -0.85 -16.03 -0.57
N ALA A 61 -1.23 -16.82 -1.58
CA ALA A 61 -0.78 -18.20 -1.74
C ALA A 61 0.01 -18.40 -3.04
N ARG A 62 0.08 -17.40 -3.92
CA ARG A 62 0.67 -17.52 -5.25
C ARG A 62 1.82 -16.53 -5.45
N ALA A 63 2.93 -17.04 -5.98
CA ALA A 63 4.04 -16.22 -6.41
C ALA A 63 3.67 -15.39 -7.65
N TYR A 64 4.02 -14.10 -7.62
CA TYR A 64 3.91 -13.19 -8.74
C TYR A 64 5.02 -13.44 -9.75
N ARG A 65 4.74 -13.17 -11.03
CA ARG A 65 5.69 -13.39 -12.14
C ARG A 65 6.22 -12.10 -12.75
N TRP A 66 5.44 -11.03 -12.69
CA TRP A 66 5.71 -9.78 -13.42
C TRP A 66 5.75 -8.54 -12.54
N GLY A 67 5.77 -8.72 -11.22
CA GLY A 67 5.99 -7.66 -10.25
C GLY A 67 5.95 -8.19 -8.83
N GLU A 68 6.26 -7.33 -7.89
CA GLU A 68 6.24 -7.66 -6.46
C GLU A 68 5.14 -6.87 -5.74
N ASP A 69 4.63 -7.46 -4.65
CA ASP A 69 3.59 -6.90 -3.81
C ASP A 69 4.06 -6.77 -2.36
N GLY A 70 3.47 -5.87 -1.59
CA GLY A 70 3.77 -5.74 -0.17
C GLY A 70 3.33 -4.42 0.45
N LEU A 71 2.56 -4.50 1.52
CA LEU A 71 1.97 -3.38 2.24
C LEU A 71 3.02 -2.41 2.76
N LEU A 72 2.86 -1.13 2.40
CA LEU A 72 3.73 -0.01 2.77
C LEU A 72 5.24 -0.30 2.57
N GLY A 73 5.56 -1.12 1.57
CA GLY A 73 6.91 -1.67 1.40
C GLY A 73 7.91 -0.76 0.69
N LEU A 74 9.16 -1.20 0.74
CA LEU A 74 10.33 -0.64 0.09
C LEU A 74 10.99 -1.73 -0.76
N SER A 75 11.47 -1.41 -1.95
CA SER A 75 12.27 -2.33 -2.75
C SER A 75 13.39 -1.59 -3.47
N ASP A 76 14.34 -2.33 -4.02
CA ASP A 76 15.18 -1.75 -5.06
C ASP A 76 14.37 -1.52 -6.35
N ASP A 77 14.93 -0.75 -7.28
CA ASP A 77 14.33 -0.31 -8.53
C ASP A 77 14.09 -1.44 -9.54
N HIS A 78 14.68 -2.61 -9.28
CA HIS A 78 14.43 -3.84 -10.00
C HIS A 78 13.56 -4.84 -9.22
N GLN A 79 13.12 -4.49 -8.00
CA GLN A 79 12.35 -5.34 -7.10
C GLN A 79 13.03 -6.70 -6.82
N GLN A 80 14.36 -6.73 -6.77
CA GLN A 80 15.13 -7.96 -6.48
C GLN A 80 15.15 -8.28 -4.98
N LEU A 81 15.14 -7.25 -4.15
CA LEU A 81 15.01 -7.31 -2.71
C LEU A 81 13.87 -6.40 -2.28
N CYS A 82 12.88 -7.01 -1.66
CA CYS A 82 11.65 -6.38 -1.21
C CYS A 82 11.55 -6.49 0.31
N PHE A 83 11.23 -5.37 0.94
CA PHE A 83 10.88 -5.27 2.35
C PHE A 83 9.43 -4.79 2.43
N ALA A 84 8.58 -5.48 3.18
CA ALA A 84 7.18 -5.12 3.34
C ALA A 84 6.67 -5.52 4.72
N LEU A 85 5.54 -4.93 5.13
CA LEU A 85 4.87 -5.31 6.35
C LEU A 85 3.90 -6.46 6.13
N ALA A 86 3.82 -7.34 7.12
CA ALA A 86 2.72 -8.29 7.30
C ALA A 86 2.20 -8.13 8.74
N LEU A 87 0.93 -7.75 8.88
CA LEU A 87 0.28 -7.52 10.18
C LEU A 87 -0.74 -8.61 10.48
N TRP A 88 -1.00 -8.85 11.77
CA TRP A 88 -2.06 -9.73 12.22
C TRP A 88 -2.66 -9.19 13.51
N ASN A 89 -3.98 -8.98 13.52
CA ASN A 89 -4.75 -8.53 14.68
C ASN A 89 -5.20 -9.70 15.58
N GLY A 90 -4.84 -10.94 15.24
CA GLY A 90 -5.21 -12.15 16.00
C GLY A 90 -6.56 -12.76 15.60
N VAL A 91 -7.36 -12.05 14.79
CA VAL A 91 -8.75 -12.44 14.46
C VAL A 91 -9.03 -12.46 12.95
N ASP A 92 -8.18 -11.84 12.13
CA ASP A 92 -8.27 -11.91 10.68
C ASP A 92 -7.94 -13.32 10.16
N GLU A 93 -8.60 -13.69 9.06
CA GLU A 93 -8.45 -14.98 8.40
C GLU A 93 -7.12 -15.12 7.66
N CYS A 94 -6.49 -14.00 7.29
CA CYS A 94 -5.18 -13.96 6.63
C CYS A 94 -4.33 -12.80 7.16
N LEU A 95 -3.02 -12.85 6.86
CA LEU A 95 -2.11 -11.74 7.20
C LEU A 95 -2.45 -10.51 6.36
N LYS A 96 -2.41 -9.33 6.99
CA LYS A 96 -2.44 -8.06 6.30
C LYS A 96 -1.08 -7.72 5.71
N GLU A 97 -0.83 -8.25 4.53
CA GLU A 97 0.43 -8.09 3.79
C GLU A 97 0.27 -7.30 2.49
N ARG A 98 -0.98 -6.98 2.11
CA ARG A 98 -1.35 -6.18 0.94
C ARG A 98 -2.73 -5.58 1.13
N LEU A 99 -3.08 -4.62 0.26
CA LEU A 99 -4.37 -3.97 0.25
C LEU A 99 -5.42 -4.87 -0.39
N PHE A 100 -6.57 -4.97 0.29
CA PHE A 100 -7.78 -5.56 -0.25
C PHE A 100 -8.56 -4.53 -1.07
N GLY A 101 -9.31 -5.03 -2.04
CA GLY A 101 -10.22 -4.23 -2.84
C GLY A 101 -11.20 -5.11 -3.59
N LEU A 102 -12.13 -4.46 -4.27
CA LEU A 102 -13.05 -5.07 -5.20
C LEU A 102 -12.40 -5.11 -6.59
N SER A 103 -12.62 -6.21 -7.30
CA SER A 103 -12.41 -6.26 -8.73
C SER A 103 -13.53 -5.52 -9.47
N ASN A 104 -13.32 -5.24 -10.75
CA ASN A 104 -14.31 -4.56 -11.58
C ASN A 104 -15.73 -5.17 -11.55
N PRO A 105 -15.92 -6.51 -11.61
CA PRO A 105 -17.27 -7.10 -11.49
C PRO A 105 -17.84 -7.09 -10.06
N GLN A 106 -17.03 -6.84 -9.03
CA GLN A 106 -17.47 -6.85 -7.62
C GLN A 106 -17.97 -5.48 -7.14
N GLY A 107 -17.41 -4.37 -7.65
CA GLY A 107 -17.83 -3.03 -7.28
C GLY A 107 -18.94 -2.47 -8.15
N ASN A 108 -19.88 -1.73 -7.54
CA ASN A 108 -20.95 -1.05 -8.27
C ASN A 108 -20.43 0.10 -9.16
N HIS A 109 -19.27 0.69 -8.83
CA HIS A 109 -18.54 1.67 -9.65
C HIS A 109 -17.23 1.12 -10.23
N GLY A 110 -16.99 -0.19 -10.12
CA GLY A 110 -15.84 -0.88 -10.68
C GLY A 110 -14.79 -1.27 -9.65
N GLU A 111 -13.53 -1.28 -10.08
CA GLU A 111 -12.40 -1.64 -9.24
C GLU A 111 -12.14 -0.58 -8.15
N ASP A 112 -12.05 -1.01 -6.89
CA ASP A 112 -11.92 -0.08 -5.77
C ASP A 112 -11.19 -0.69 -4.57
N VAL A 113 -10.33 0.09 -3.90
CA VAL A 113 -9.56 -0.36 -2.74
C VAL A 113 -10.33 -0.09 -1.46
N LYS A 114 -10.67 -1.13 -0.70
CA LYS A 114 -11.52 -1.02 0.49
C LYS A 114 -10.71 -0.92 1.77
N GLU A 115 -9.70 -0.06 1.77
CA GLU A 115 -8.72 0.10 2.85
C GLU A 115 -8.58 1.57 3.25
N CYS A 116 -8.15 1.83 4.49
CA CYS A 116 -7.81 3.18 4.93
C CYS A 116 -6.29 3.31 5.09
N TYR A 117 -5.65 3.89 4.07
CA TYR A 117 -4.21 4.13 4.01
C TYR A 117 -3.90 5.50 3.43
N TYR A 118 -2.77 6.08 3.86
CA TYR A 118 -2.40 7.44 3.53
C TYR A 118 -0.90 7.54 3.32
N TYR A 119 -0.47 8.04 2.15
CA TYR A 119 0.90 8.48 1.94
C TYR A 119 1.04 9.89 2.52
N LEU A 120 1.85 10.02 3.57
CA LEU A 120 1.98 11.26 4.33
C LEU A 120 3.13 12.13 3.80
N ASP A 121 4.23 11.50 3.40
CA ASP A 121 5.38 12.20 2.82
C ASP A 121 6.17 11.25 1.90
N ASN A 122 6.77 11.79 0.84
CA ASN A 122 7.72 11.09 0.00
C ASN A 122 8.52 12.10 -0.83
N THR A 123 9.81 12.20 -0.54
CA THR A 123 10.72 13.02 -1.36
C THR A 123 10.92 12.37 -2.75
N PRO A 124 11.19 13.16 -3.82
CA PRO A 124 11.43 12.63 -5.17
C PRO A 124 12.56 11.59 -5.30
N THR A 125 13.50 11.57 -4.37
CA THR A 125 14.59 10.58 -4.31
C THR A 125 14.31 9.43 -3.33
N HIS A 126 13.11 9.40 -2.73
CA HIS A 126 12.75 8.51 -1.63
C HIS A 126 13.76 8.56 -0.49
N SER A 127 14.45 9.69 -0.30
CA SER A 127 15.40 9.88 0.80
C SER A 127 14.69 9.95 2.15
N TYR A 128 13.43 10.35 2.12
CA TYR A 128 12.47 10.19 3.19
C TYR A 128 11.10 9.80 2.59
N ALA A 129 10.41 8.86 3.23
CA ALA A 129 9.05 8.46 2.92
C ALA A 129 8.30 8.05 4.20
N LYS A 130 7.02 8.41 4.28
CA LYS A 130 6.16 8.12 5.43
C LYS A 130 4.75 7.77 4.98
N ALA A 131 4.20 6.70 5.55
CA ALA A 131 2.84 6.28 5.29
C ALA A 131 2.14 5.82 6.57
N LEU A 132 0.81 5.89 6.56
CA LEU A 132 -0.08 5.46 7.63
C LEU A 132 -1.08 4.45 7.08
N TYR A 133 -1.25 3.33 7.77
CA TYR A 133 -2.31 2.36 7.54
C TYR A 133 -3.19 2.23 8.78
N LYS A 134 -4.51 2.29 8.60
CA LYS A 134 -5.48 2.08 9.69
C LYS A 134 -5.91 0.62 9.69
N TYR A 135 -5.37 -0.14 10.63
CA TYR A 135 -5.60 -1.57 10.73
C TYR A 135 -6.70 -1.90 11.76
N PRO A 136 -7.85 -2.49 11.36
CA PRO A 136 -8.91 -2.77 12.31
C PRO A 136 -8.55 -3.81 13.37
N GLN A 137 -9.07 -3.65 14.58
CA GLN A 137 -8.95 -4.63 15.67
C GLN A 137 -9.94 -5.79 15.54
N LEU A 138 -11.03 -5.55 14.81
CA LEU A 138 -12.04 -6.55 14.49
C LEU A 138 -11.68 -7.29 13.20
N PRO A 139 -12.27 -8.48 12.95
CA PRO A 139 -12.10 -9.18 11.69
C PRO A 139 -12.42 -8.28 10.51
N PHE A 140 -11.52 -8.22 9.53
CA PHE A 140 -11.72 -7.42 8.34
C PHE A 140 -12.93 -7.93 7.53
N PRO A 141 -13.89 -7.05 7.16
CA PRO A 141 -15.20 -7.47 6.65
C PRO A 141 -15.22 -7.76 5.13
N TYR A 142 -14.34 -8.66 4.66
CA TYR A 142 -14.16 -8.98 3.23
C TYR A 142 -15.47 -9.31 2.51
N ASP A 143 -16.19 -10.35 2.97
CA ASP A 143 -17.42 -10.83 2.34
C ASP A 143 -18.51 -9.77 2.30
N ARG A 144 -18.64 -8.99 3.38
CA ARG A 144 -19.67 -7.94 3.47
C ARG A 144 -19.39 -6.81 2.48
N LEU A 145 -18.12 -6.44 2.30
CA LEU A 145 -17.73 -5.45 1.30
C LEU A 145 -18.05 -5.93 -0.11
N ILE A 146 -17.77 -7.20 -0.43
CA ILE A 146 -18.09 -7.80 -1.74
C ILE A 146 -19.61 -7.86 -1.94
N SER A 147 -20.34 -8.49 -1.01
CA SER A 147 -21.76 -8.79 -1.19
C SER A 147 -22.63 -7.54 -1.28
N VAL A 148 -22.33 -6.52 -0.48
CA VAL A 148 -23.13 -5.28 -0.47
C VAL A 148 -22.86 -4.46 -1.72
N ASN A 149 -21.59 -4.30 -2.14
CA ASN A 149 -21.28 -3.55 -3.36
C ASN A 149 -21.82 -4.25 -4.61
N ALA A 150 -21.74 -5.59 -4.70
CA ALA A 150 -22.31 -6.35 -5.81
C ALA A 150 -23.84 -6.23 -5.93
N ALA A 151 -24.53 -6.00 -4.81
CA ALA A 151 -25.98 -5.81 -4.79
C ALA A 151 -26.43 -4.37 -5.10
N ARG A 152 -25.52 -3.39 -5.03
CA ARG A 152 -25.85 -1.98 -5.28
C ARG A 152 -25.90 -1.68 -6.77
N SER A 153 -26.79 -0.77 -7.13
CA SER A 153 -26.86 -0.21 -8.47
C SER A 153 -25.78 0.86 -8.68
N ARG A 154 -25.54 1.20 -9.95
CA ARG A 154 -24.58 2.25 -10.34
C ARG A 154 -24.95 3.67 -9.86
N ILE A 155 -26.19 3.88 -9.43
CA ILE A 155 -26.67 5.19 -8.93
C ILE A 155 -26.55 5.31 -7.41
N GLU A 156 -26.34 4.21 -6.71
CA GLU A 156 -26.08 4.20 -5.28
C GLU A 156 -24.60 4.52 -5.01
N PRO A 157 -24.28 5.16 -3.88
CA PRO A 157 -22.89 5.34 -3.47
C PRO A 157 -22.22 3.99 -3.23
N GLU A 158 -20.90 3.96 -3.24
CA GLU A 158 -20.11 2.79 -2.85
C GLU A 158 -20.31 2.49 -1.35
N PHE A 159 -20.20 1.22 -0.97
CA PHE A 159 -20.20 0.80 0.43
C PHE A 159 -18.76 0.69 0.89
N GLU A 160 -18.37 1.59 1.79
CA GLU A 160 -16.99 1.76 2.22
C GLU A 160 -16.65 0.97 3.48
N LEU A 161 -15.36 0.75 3.73
CA LEU A 161 -14.88 0.10 4.95
C LEU A 161 -15.41 0.79 6.21
N VAL A 162 -15.51 2.13 6.19
CA VAL A 162 -16.04 2.92 7.31
C VAL A 162 -17.52 2.64 7.58
N ASP A 163 -18.31 2.27 6.57
CA ASP A 163 -19.74 1.97 6.71
C ASP A 163 -20.01 0.61 7.37
N THR A 164 -18.97 -0.22 7.51
CA THR A 164 -19.08 -1.54 8.11
C THR A 164 -19.19 -1.49 9.63
N GLY A 165 -18.76 -0.39 10.26
CA GLY A 165 -18.63 -0.24 11.71
C GLY A 165 -17.34 -0.86 12.27
N VAL A 166 -16.41 -1.33 11.42
CA VAL A 166 -15.16 -1.96 11.88
C VAL A 166 -14.25 -0.98 12.66
N PHE A 167 -14.45 0.32 12.47
CA PHE A 167 -13.73 1.40 13.17
C PHE A 167 -14.53 2.02 14.32
N ASP A 168 -15.72 1.51 14.63
CA ASP A 168 -16.55 2.04 15.71
C ASP A 168 -15.82 2.00 17.04
N ALA A 169 -16.02 3.04 17.85
CA ALA A 169 -15.32 3.25 19.13
C ALA A 169 -13.78 3.24 18.99
N ASP A 170 -13.26 3.74 17.87
CA ASP A 170 -11.83 3.84 17.58
C ASP A 170 -11.08 2.49 17.60
N LYS A 171 -11.77 1.38 17.31
CA LYS A 171 -11.23 0.01 17.34
C LYS A 171 -10.28 -0.30 16.18
N TYR A 172 -9.17 0.41 16.12
CA TYR A 172 -8.11 0.19 15.14
C TYR A 172 -6.73 0.56 15.70
N PHE A 173 -5.71 0.10 14.99
CA PHE A 173 -4.34 0.52 15.14
C PHE A 173 -4.00 1.53 14.04
N ASP A 174 -3.39 2.64 14.39
CA ASP A 174 -2.62 3.43 13.44
C ASP A 174 -1.25 2.77 13.29
N VAL A 175 -0.94 2.26 12.10
CA VAL A 175 0.36 1.67 11.76
C VAL A 175 1.10 2.64 10.85
N THR A 176 2.10 3.31 11.39
CA THR A 176 2.95 4.26 10.67
C THR A 176 4.26 3.58 10.27
N VAL A 177 4.65 3.76 9.00
CA VAL A 177 5.94 3.29 8.47
C VAL A 177 6.72 4.47 7.95
N GLU A 178 7.98 4.57 8.36
CA GLU A 178 8.91 5.61 7.97
C GLU A 178 10.20 4.99 7.43
N TYR A 179 10.64 5.51 6.29
CA TYR A 179 11.91 5.20 5.67
C TYR A 179 12.75 6.47 5.61
N ALA A 180 13.98 6.40 6.07
CA ALA A 180 14.93 7.52 6.01
C ALA A 180 16.30 7.04 5.54
N LYS A 181 16.85 7.70 4.52
CA LYS A 181 18.16 7.37 3.95
C LYS A 181 19.24 8.30 4.47
N ALA A 182 20.25 7.72 5.13
CA ALA A 182 21.50 8.43 5.40
C ALA A 182 22.42 8.40 4.16
N ALA A 183 22.36 7.32 3.38
CA ALA A 183 23.03 7.14 2.09
C ALA A 183 22.20 6.20 1.19
N VAL A 184 22.66 5.93 -0.04
CA VAL A 184 21.91 5.08 -0.99
C VAL A 184 21.60 3.70 -0.44
N GLU A 185 22.55 3.06 0.24
CA GLU A 185 22.42 1.70 0.80
C GLU A 185 22.26 1.71 2.34
N ASP A 186 22.07 2.88 2.94
CA ASP A 186 21.93 3.05 4.39
C ASP A 186 20.56 3.64 4.69
N ILE A 187 19.63 2.74 5.04
CA ILE A 187 18.20 3.01 5.17
C ILE A 187 17.75 2.61 6.57
N CYS A 188 17.28 3.58 7.32
CA CYS A 188 16.59 3.37 8.58
C CYS A 188 15.10 3.11 8.29
N VAL A 189 14.55 2.09 8.96
CA VAL A 189 13.12 1.76 8.92
C VAL A 189 12.57 1.91 10.33
N GLN A 190 11.52 2.70 10.48
CA GLN A 190 10.77 2.82 11.72
C GLN A 190 9.32 2.40 11.47
N ILE A 191 8.81 1.53 12.35
CA ILE A 191 7.43 1.07 12.33
C ILE A 191 6.86 1.39 13.70
N GLU A 192 5.77 2.16 13.72
CA GLU A 192 5.03 2.49 14.94
C GLU A 192 3.60 1.96 14.80
N ALA A 193 3.14 1.20 15.80
CA ALA A 193 1.75 0.76 15.90
C ALA A 193 1.13 1.38 17.15
N CYS A 194 0.15 2.27 16.95
CA CYS A 194 -0.55 2.96 18.02
C CYS A 194 -1.98 2.40 18.13
N ASN A 195 -2.30 1.77 19.26
CA ASN A 195 -3.66 1.38 19.59
C ASN A 195 -4.52 2.63 19.85
N ARG A 196 -5.55 2.85 19.03
CA ARG A 196 -6.53 3.94 19.21
C ARG A 196 -7.76 3.51 20.00
N GLY A 197 -7.95 2.20 20.17
CA GLY A 197 -9.10 1.62 20.83
C GLY A 197 -9.09 1.82 22.34
N PRO A 198 -10.23 1.56 22.99
CA PRO A 198 -10.41 1.78 24.42
C PRO A 198 -9.75 0.70 25.29
N GLU A 199 -9.50 -0.48 24.72
CA GLU A 199 -8.86 -1.59 25.41
C GLU A 199 -7.35 -1.42 25.39
N THR A 200 -6.69 -1.61 26.54
CA THR A 200 -5.22 -1.53 26.61
C THR A 200 -4.61 -2.68 25.81
N ALA A 201 -3.61 -2.36 24.98
CA ALA A 201 -2.84 -3.33 24.19
C ALA A 201 -1.98 -4.24 25.07
#